data_AF-A0A819DR58-F1
#
_entry.id   AF-A0A819DR58-F1
#
_cell.length_a   1.000
_cell.length_b   1.000
_cell.length_c   1.000
_cell.angle_alpha   90.00
_cell.angle_beta   90.00
_cell.angle_gamma   90.00
#
_symmetry.space_group_name_H-M   'P 1'
#
loop_
_entity.id
_entity.type
_entity.pdbx_description
1 polymer ?
#
loop_
_entity_poly.entity_id
_entity_poly.type
_entity_poly.pdbx_seq_one_letter_code
_entity_poly.pdbx_strand_id
1 'polypeptide(L)'
;MTLMALLQIINVLVFTTPFSITNAYFLARASFYKDAYYQAQEQFAQLFFNVFLAGLYVGSFYCYYIGSKQYRQQVSYALKKVLKCGNPERNRVMPVGENFCLATTR
;
A
#
# COMPACT_ATOMS: atom_id res chain seq x y z
N MET A 1 5.12 -17.40 13.84
CA MET A 1 3.93 -16.59 13.47
C MET A 1 3.79 -15.34 14.35
N THR A 2 4.10 -15.43 15.64
CA THR A 2 4.00 -14.32 16.62
C THR A 2 4.83 -13.07 16.27
N LEU A 3 6.07 -13.21 15.79
CA LEU A 3 6.92 -12.07 15.41
C LEU A 3 6.31 -11.21 14.29
N MET A 4 5.62 -11.84 13.33
CA MET A 4 5.00 -11.11 12.21
C MET A 4 3.75 -10.36 12.63
N ALA A 5 2.96 -10.96 13.52
CA ALA A 5 1.84 -10.26 14.13
C ALA A 5 2.34 -9.03 14.93
N LEU A 6 3.45 -9.17 15.66
CA LEU A 6 4.04 -8.06 16.42
C LEU A 6 4.50 -6.92 15.51
N LEU A 7 5.25 -7.22 14.44
CA LEU A 7 5.71 -6.22 13.47
C LEU A 7 4.52 -5.51 12.79
N GLN A 8 3.47 -6.26 12.46
CA GLN A 8 2.27 -5.69 11.85
C GLN A 8 1.51 -4.79 12.84
N ILE A 9 1.43 -5.16 14.12
CA ILE A 9 0.83 -4.33 15.17
C ILE A 9 1.62 -3.03 15.34
N ILE A 10 2.95 -3.10 15.40
CA ILE A 10 3.81 -1.91 15.50
C ILE A 10 3.61 -1.01 14.28
N ASN A 11 3.61 -1.58 13.07
CA ASN A 11 3.36 -0.84 11.84
C ASN A 11 2.00 -0.12 11.87
N VAL A 12 0.93 -0.83 12.27
CA VAL A 12 -0.40 -0.24 12.40
C VAL A 12 -0.40 0.89 13.41
N LEU A 13 0.19 0.72 14.59
CA LEU A 13 0.21 1.76 15.63
C LEU A 13 0.95 3.01 15.14
N VAL A 14 2.14 2.86 14.59
CA VAL A 14 2.97 3.99 14.12
C VAL A 14 2.24 4.81 13.05
N PHE A 15 1.54 4.16 12.12
CA PHE A 15 0.89 4.87 11.02
C PHE A 15 -0.55 5.32 11.33
N THR A 16 -1.29 4.65 12.22
CA THR A 16 -2.69 5.00 12.53
C THR A 16 -2.84 5.94 13.72
N THR A 17 -1.91 5.94 14.69
CA THR A 17 -2.01 6.83 15.85
C THR A 17 -1.95 8.32 15.46
N PRO A 18 -1.00 8.78 14.61
CA PRO A 18 -0.96 10.18 14.18
C PRO A 18 -2.21 10.58 13.38
N PHE A 19 -2.73 9.65 12.56
CA PHE A 19 -3.97 9.84 11.81
C PHE A 19 -5.15 10.08 12.75
N SER A 20 -5.36 9.20 13.72
CA SER A 20 -6.48 9.30 14.68
C SER A 20 -6.42 10.58 15.52
N ILE A 21 -5.23 10.97 15.99
CA ILE A 21 -5.03 12.20 16.77
C ILE A 21 -5.39 13.43 15.94
N THR A 22 -4.87 13.50 14.71
CA THR A 22 -5.10 14.65 13.84
C THR A 22 -6.57 14.73 13.42
N ASN A 23 -7.21 13.61 13.10
CA ASN A 23 -8.63 13.58 12.76
C ASN A 23 -9.50 13.99 13.96
N ALA A 24 -9.20 13.50 15.17
CA ALA A 24 -9.88 13.92 16.39
C ALA A 24 -9.70 15.43 16.66
N TYR A 25 -8.52 15.98 16.40
CA TYR A 25 -8.25 17.41 16.52
C TYR A 25 -9.13 18.25 15.58
N PHE A 26 -9.26 17.86 14.30
CA PHE A 26 -10.10 18.59 13.34
C PHE A 26 -11.59 18.40 13.63
N LEU A 27 -12.03 17.21 14.06
CA LEU A 27 -13.41 16.98 14.47
C LEU A 27 -13.78 17.82 15.71
N ALA A 28 -12.90 17.92 16.70
CA ALA A 28 -13.10 18.75 17.88
C ALA A 28 -13.14 20.26 17.57
N ARG A 29 -12.48 20.69 16.49
CA ARG A 29 -12.44 22.08 16.02
C ARG A 29 -13.39 22.39 14.86
N ALA A 30 -14.38 21.54 14.59
CA ALA A 30 -15.34 21.77 13.51
C ALA A 30 -16.23 23.00 13.80
N SER A 31 -15.77 24.21 13.47
CA SER A 31 -16.56 25.43 13.44
C SER A 31 -17.24 25.60 12.08
N PHE A 32 -18.48 26.11 12.09
CA PHE A 32 -19.26 26.41 10.87
C PHE A 32 -18.63 27.50 10.00
N TYR A 33 -17.72 28.31 10.55
CA TYR A 33 -16.89 29.25 9.82
C TYR A 33 -15.43 28.82 9.94
N LYS A 34 -14.79 28.50 8.81
CA LYS A 34 -13.37 28.15 8.73
C LYS A 34 -12.65 29.29 8.01
N ASP A 35 -11.78 30.01 8.71
CA ASP A 35 -10.90 30.99 8.06
C ASP A 35 -10.03 30.29 7.01
N ALA A 36 -9.55 31.05 6.02
CA ALA A 36 -8.65 30.56 4.98
C ALA A 36 -7.41 29.82 5.55
N TYR A 37 -6.93 30.26 6.71
CA TYR A 37 -5.85 29.60 7.44
C TYR A 37 -6.23 28.18 7.89
N TYR A 38 -7.43 27.99 8.43
CA TYR A 38 -7.92 26.68 8.86
C TYR A 38 -8.19 25.73 7.69
N GLN A 39 -8.70 26.26 6.56
CA GLN A 39 -8.87 25.46 5.34
C GLN A 39 -7.52 24.98 4.78
N ALA A 40 -6.50 25.83 4.76
CA ALA A 40 -5.16 25.44 4.34
C ALA A 40 -4.58 24.34 5.25
N GLN A 41 -4.77 24.45 6.57
CA GLN A 41 -4.35 23.41 7.53
C GLN A 41 -5.04 22.05 7.29
N GLU A 42 -6.34 22.04 6.96
CA GLU A 42 -7.06 20.81 6.63
C GLU A 42 -6.54 20.15 5.36
N GLN A 43 -6.22 20.94 4.33
CA GLN A 43 -5.63 20.41 3.09
C GLN A 43 -4.25 19.80 3.34
N PHE A 44 -3.41 20.46 4.14
CA PHE A 44 -2.12 19.91 4.55
C PHE A 44 -2.28 18.63 5.37
N ALA A 45 -3.26 18.59 6.28
CA ALA A 45 -3.56 17.40 7.06
C ALA A 45 -4.05 16.23 6.18
N GLN A 46 -4.89 16.49 5.18
CA GLN A 46 -5.30 15.46 4.21
C GLN A 46 -4.11 14.90 3.41
N LEU A 47 -3.21 15.77 2.96
CA LEU A 47 -2.01 15.33 2.25
C LEU A 47 -1.12 14.46 3.16
N PHE A 48 -0.97 14.88 4.42
CA PHE A 48 -0.28 14.13 5.46
C PHE A 48 -0.94 12.76 5.68
N PHE A 49 -2.27 12.68 5.70
CA PHE A 49 -2.99 11.41 5.82
C PHE A 49 -2.73 10.45 4.66
N ASN A 50 -2.71 10.94 3.43
CA ASN A 50 -2.43 10.12 2.26
C ASN A 50 -1.01 9.53 2.32
N VAL A 51 -0.03 10.29 2.79
CA VAL A 51 1.35 9.81 2.97
C VAL A 51 1.42 8.73 4.05
N PHE A 52 0.76 8.93 5.20
CA PHE A 52 0.75 7.94 6.28
C PHE A 52 0.03 6.65 5.89
N LEU A 53 -1.08 6.76 5.15
CA LEU A 53 -1.81 5.62 4.63
C LEU A 53 -0.96 4.83 3.62
N ALA A 54 -0.27 5.53 2.70
CA ALA A 54 0.68 4.88 1.79
C ALA A 54 1.81 4.18 2.56
N GLY A 55 2.35 4.82 3.60
CA GLY A 55 3.33 4.24 4.50
C GLY A 55 2.84 2.95 5.18
N LEU A 56 1.59 2.92 5.65
CA LEU A 56 0.97 1.73 6.25
C LEU A 56 0.93 0.57 5.26
N TYR A 57 0.51 0.80 4.02
CA TYR A 57 0.44 -0.23 2.98
C TYR A 57 1.82 -0.77 2.62
N VAL A 58 2.80 0.13 2.42
CA VAL A 58 4.18 -0.25 2.11
C VAL A 58 4.80 -1.02 3.28
N GLY A 59 4.66 -0.52 4.51
CA GLY A 59 5.17 -1.19 5.71
C GLY A 59 4.55 -2.58 5.91
N SER A 60 3.25 -2.72 5.64
CA SER A 60 2.56 -4.01 5.72
C SER A 60 3.11 -4.99 4.70
N PHE A 61 3.26 -4.55 3.44
CA PHE A 61 3.87 -5.35 2.38
C PHE A 61 5.26 -5.85 2.78
N TYR A 62 6.10 -4.97 3.33
CA TYR A 62 7.44 -5.34 3.80
C TYR A 62 7.42 -6.33 4.96
N CYS A 63 6.51 -6.17 5.93
CA CYS A 63 6.34 -7.11 7.03
C CYS A 63 6.01 -8.52 6.51
N TYR A 64 5.06 -8.64 5.57
CA TYR A 64 4.71 -9.93 4.97
C TYR A 64 5.83 -10.50 4.10
N TYR A 65 6.55 -9.64 3.36
CA TYR A 65 7.68 -10.05 2.53
C TYR A 65 8.82 -10.64 3.35
N ILE A 66 9.23 -9.98 4.44
CA ILE A 66 10.30 -10.51 5.29
C ILE A 66 9.81 -11.76 6.03
N GLY A 67 8.55 -11.74 6.48
CA GLY A 67 7.98 -12.75 7.35
C GLY A 67 7.64 -14.10 6.77
N SER A 68 7.20 -14.13 5.51
CA SER A 68 6.64 -15.32 4.91
C SER A 68 7.45 -15.75 3.70
N LYS A 69 8.03 -16.96 3.77
CA LYS A 69 8.71 -17.59 2.62
C LYS A 69 7.73 -17.82 1.46
N GLN A 70 6.50 -18.23 1.77
CA GLN A 70 5.44 -18.45 0.77
C GLN A 70 5.06 -17.15 0.07
N TYR A 71 4.90 -16.05 0.83
CA TYR A 71 4.58 -14.75 0.26
C TYR A 71 5.70 -14.24 -0.66
N ARG A 72 6.97 -14.41 -0.28
CA ARG A 72 8.12 -14.08 -1.15
C ARG A 72 8.10 -14.85 -2.47
N GLN A 73 7.79 -16.13 -2.42
CA GLN A 73 7.70 -16.95 -3.63
C GLN A 73 6.56 -16.48 -4.54
N GLN A 74 5.40 -16.16 -3.98
CA GLN A 74 4.26 -15.62 -4.73
C GLN A 74 4.59 -14.27 -5.38
N VAL A 75 5.18 -13.34 -4.63
CA VAL A 75 5.61 -12.04 -5.16
C VAL A 75 6.63 -12.21 -6.28
N SER A 76 7.64 -13.06 -6.08
CA SER A 76 8.67 -13.34 -7.10
C SER A 76 8.08 -13.98 -8.36
N TYR A 77 7.11 -14.87 -8.21
CA TYR A 77 6.40 -15.50 -9.33
C TYR A 77 5.56 -14.47 -10.10
N ALA A 78 4.80 -13.63 -9.40
CA ALA A 78 4.01 -12.56 -10.01
C ALA A 78 4.91 -11.57 -10.77
N LEU A 79 6.03 -11.15 -10.17
CA LEU A 79 6.99 -10.24 -10.79
C LEU A 79 7.61 -10.85 -12.05
N LYS A 80 7.99 -12.14 -12.01
CA LYS A 80 8.49 -12.87 -13.18
C LYS A 80 7.45 -12.94 -14.29
N LYS A 81 6.16 -13.14 -13.96
CA LYS A 81 5.08 -13.16 -14.95
C LYS A 81 4.90 -11.79 -15.62
N VAL A 82 4.86 -10.71 -14.84
CA VAL A 82 4.72 -9.34 -15.35
C VAL A 82 5.90 -8.95 -16.25
N LEU A 83 7.13 -9.21 -15.81
CA LEU A 83 8.35 -8.92 -16.59
C LEU A 83 8.44 -9.73 -17.88
N LYS A 84 7.92 -10.97 -17.88
CA LYS A 84 7.82 -11.78 -19.09
C LYS A 84 6.80 -11.21 -20.08
N CYS A 85 5.60 -10.81 -19.62
CA CYS A 85 4.58 -10.23 -20.50
C CYS A 85 4.98 -8.85 -21.06
N GLY A 86 5.81 -8.07 -20.34
CA GLY A 86 6.27 -6.74 -20.76
C GLY A 86 7.40 -6.72 -21.80
N ASN A 87 7.96 -7.88 -22.18
CA ASN A 87 9.01 -7.97 -23.21
C ASN A 87 8.46 -8.61 -24.50
N PRO A 88 8.19 -7.82 -25.57
CA PRO A 88 7.53 -8.30 -26.79
C PRO A 88 8.35 -9.35 -27.57
N GLU A 89 9.68 -9.38 -27.41
CA GLU A 89 10.53 -10.38 -28.10
C GLU A 89 10.45 -11.76 -27.44
N ARG A 90 10.22 -11.83 -26.12
CA ARG A 90 10.13 -13.10 -25.39
C ARG A 90 8.76 -13.78 -25.52
N ASN A 91 7.72 -13.03 -25.90
CA ASN A 91 6.38 -13.56 -26.13
C ASN A 91 6.25 -14.39 -27.42
N ARG A 92 7.23 -14.35 -28.34
CA ARG A 92 7.23 -15.15 -29.58
C ARG A 92 7.77 -16.57 -29.41
N VAL A 93 8.41 -16.88 -28.27
CA VAL A 93 9.12 -18.15 -28.03
C VAL A 93 8.46 -18.98 -26.92
N MET A 94 7.28 -18.56 -26.43
CA MET A 94 6.59 -19.34 -25.41
C MET A 94 5.87 -20.53 -26.05
N PRO A 95 6.05 -21.76 -25.51
CA PRO A 95 5.26 -22.91 -25.94
C PRO A 95 3.78 -22.61 -25.67
N VAL A 96 2.92 -23.04 -26.62
CA VAL A 96 1.49 -22.72 -26.78
C VAL A 96 0.61 -22.97 -25.53
N GLY A 97 1.15 -23.56 -24.46
CA GLY A 97 0.51 -23.72 -23.15
C GLY A 97 0.62 -22.54 -22.17
N GLU A 98 1.44 -21.51 -22.43
CA GLU A 98 1.62 -20.33 -21.55
C GLU A 98 0.87 -19.06 -22.04
N ASN A 99 -0.27 -19.21 -22.74
CA ASN A 99 -1.13 -18.10 -23.20
C ASN A 99 -1.90 -17.37 -22.07
N PHE A 100 -1.26 -17.15 -20.90
CA PHE A 100 -1.87 -16.54 -19.72
C PHE A 100 -1.62 -15.02 -19.59
N CYS A 101 -1.03 -14.38 -20.61
CA CYS A 101 -0.88 -12.91 -20.65
C CYS A 101 -2.10 -12.20 -21.27
N LEU A 102 -3.11 -12.91 -21.79
CA LEU A 102 -4.22 -12.33 -22.57
C LEU A 102 -5.63 -12.53 -21.96
N ALA A 103 -5.74 -12.99 -20.71
CA ALA A 103 -7.04 -13.33 -20.11
C ALA A 103 -7.47 -12.47 -18.90
N THR A 104 -6.82 -11.34 -18.64
CA THR A 104 -7.21 -10.45 -17.50
C THR A 104 -7.50 -9.00 -17.88
N THR A 105 -7.64 -8.70 -19.17
CA THR A 105 -8.27 -7.45 -19.65
C THR A 105 -9.61 -7.76 -20.29
N ARG A 106 -10.59 -8.09 -19.43
CA ARG A 106 -11.99 -7.72 -19.66
C ARG A 106 -12.53 -7.16 -18.36
#